data_AF-A0AAW7YQ49-F1
#
_entry.id   AF-A0AAW7YQ49-F1
#
_cell.length_a   1.000
_cell.length_b   1.000
_cell.length_c   1.000
_cell.angle_alpha   90.00
_cell.angle_beta   90.00
_cell.angle_gamma   90.00
#
_symmetry.space_group_name_H-M   'P 1'
#
loop_
_entity.id
_entity.type
_entity.pdbx_description
1 polymer ?
#
loop_
_entity_poly.entity_id
_entity_poly.type
_entity_poly.pdbx_seq_one_letter_code
_entity_poly.pdbx_strand_id
1 'polypeptide(L)'
;MLDSKSDKSDKSKHVDKGKIKIKKEYDELALELSNAINLIVFCYDGTIKGVLAKIKKDIDTFYYKRPYNSKVKSVNTIIYKLFKQKLIDKVYEIAKNQKIKNFEFPLCSVVITQYEVDNYFE
;
A
#
# COMPACT_ATOMS: atom_id res chain seq x y z
N MET A 1 54.60 -39.80 -34.53
CA MET A 1 53.28 -39.52 -35.14
C MET A 1 52.44 -38.79 -34.12
N LEU A 2 51.96 -37.59 -34.48
CA LEU A 2 50.64 -36.99 -34.16
C LEU A 2 50.28 -36.82 -32.66
N ASP A 3 49.72 -35.73 -32.16
CA ASP A 3 49.34 -34.43 -32.71
C ASP A 3 48.98 -33.50 -31.55
N SER A 4 48.98 -32.19 -31.83
CA SER A 4 48.73 -31.07 -30.92
C SER A 4 47.24 -30.85 -30.54
N LYS A 5 47.02 -29.87 -29.65
CA LYS A 5 45.81 -29.02 -29.40
C LYS A 5 44.96 -29.46 -28.19
N SER A 6 44.42 -28.58 -27.35
CA SER A 6 44.30 -27.12 -27.37
C SER A 6 43.75 -26.63 -26.02
N ASP A 7 44.14 -25.41 -25.67
CA ASP A 7 43.44 -24.44 -24.82
C ASP A 7 41.94 -24.67 -24.66
N LYS A 8 41.46 -24.66 -23.40
CA LYS A 8 40.15 -24.11 -23.06
C LYS A 8 40.20 -23.33 -21.75
N SER A 9 40.46 -22.04 -21.94
CA SER A 9 39.91 -20.88 -21.23
C SER A 9 39.13 -21.13 -19.94
N ASP A 10 39.71 -20.60 -18.89
CA ASP A 10 39.10 -20.12 -17.66
C ASP A 10 37.87 -19.25 -17.98
N LYS A 11 36.66 -19.83 -17.91
CA LYS A 11 35.41 -19.06 -17.93
C LYS A 11 34.95 -18.88 -16.50
N SER A 12 35.53 -17.85 -15.86
CA SER A 12 34.90 -17.09 -14.79
C SER A 12 33.41 -16.93 -15.12
N LYS A 13 32.55 -17.63 -14.36
CA LYS A 13 31.13 -17.32 -14.34
C LYS A 13 31.00 -15.94 -13.72
N HIS A 14 30.95 -14.93 -14.59
CA HIS A 14 30.35 -13.65 -14.25
C HIS A 14 28.91 -13.93 -13.79
N VAL A 15 28.74 -14.11 -12.48
CA VAL A 15 27.44 -14.02 -11.86
C VAL A 15 27.10 -12.55 -11.90
N ASP A 16 26.31 -12.16 -12.90
CA ASP A 16 25.59 -10.91 -12.90
C ASP A 16 24.87 -10.80 -11.56
N LYS A 17 25.40 -9.98 -10.66
CA LYS A 17 24.72 -9.57 -9.43
C LYS A 17 23.61 -8.59 -9.81
N GLY A 18 22.66 -9.06 -10.62
CA GLY A 18 21.40 -8.39 -10.83
C GLY A 18 20.81 -8.17 -9.45
N LYS A 19 20.66 -6.90 -9.05
CA LYS A 19 20.05 -6.52 -7.77
C LYS A 19 18.71 -7.25 -7.67
N ILE A 20 18.64 -8.30 -6.85
CA ILE A 20 17.38 -8.95 -6.53
C ILE A 20 16.53 -7.87 -5.88
N LYS A 21 15.56 -7.31 -6.62
CA LYS A 21 14.55 -6.43 -6.06
C LYS A 21 13.64 -7.32 -5.22
N ILE A 22 13.99 -7.50 -3.95
CA ILE A 22 13.12 -8.16 -2.97
C ILE A 22 11.86 -7.30 -2.90
N LYS A 23 10.75 -7.80 -3.46
CA LYS A 23 9.45 -7.16 -3.29
C LYS A 23 9.11 -7.25 -1.81
N LYS A 24 8.72 -6.11 -1.22
CA LYS A 24 8.18 -6.09 0.13
C LYS A 24 6.93 -6.98 0.15
N GLU A 25 6.93 -7.97 1.04
CA GLU A 25 5.76 -8.80 1.32
C GLU A 25 4.88 -8.06 2.33
N TYR A 26 3.76 -7.52 1.85
CA TYR A 26 2.81 -6.79 2.69
C TYR A 26 1.80 -7.75 3.30
N ASP A 27 1.40 -7.49 4.54
CA ASP A 27 0.12 -7.97 5.04
C ASP A 27 -1.01 -7.31 4.22
N GLU A 28 -2.02 -8.08 3.83
CA GLU A 28 -3.07 -7.59 2.93
C GLU A 28 -3.88 -6.44 3.52
N LEU A 29 -4.22 -6.51 4.82
CA LEU A 29 -4.93 -5.43 5.51
C LEU A 29 -4.01 -4.20 5.68
N ALA A 30 -2.71 -4.40 5.94
CA ALA A 30 -1.74 -3.31 5.97
C ALA A 30 -1.65 -2.61 4.61
N LEU A 31 -1.68 -3.36 3.50
CA LEU A 31 -1.66 -2.81 2.15
C LEU A 31 -2.92 -2.00 1.84
N GLU A 32 -4.11 -2.54 2.11
CA GLU A 32 -5.35 -1.80 1.94
C GLU A 32 -5.38 -0.52 2.76
N LEU A 33 -4.98 -0.58 4.04
CA LEU A 33 -4.97 0.59 4.90
C LEU A 33 -3.92 1.62 4.44
N SER A 34 -2.78 1.18 3.93
CA SER A 34 -1.77 2.06 3.32
C SER A 34 -2.32 2.75 2.08
N ASN A 35 -2.99 2.00 1.19
CA ASN A 35 -3.63 2.56 -0.01
C ASN A 35 -4.69 3.60 0.36
N ALA A 36 -5.54 3.31 1.35
CA ALA A 36 -6.54 4.25 1.82
C ALA A 36 -5.91 5.54 2.36
N ILE A 37 -4.85 5.44 3.18
CA ILE A 37 -4.13 6.62 3.70
C ILE A 37 -3.51 7.43 2.57
N ASN A 38 -2.93 6.78 1.56
CA ASN A 38 -2.36 7.48 0.40
C ASN A 38 -3.44 8.17 -0.43
N LEU A 39 -4.62 7.58 -0.57
CA LEU A 39 -5.77 8.24 -1.22
C LEU A 39 -6.30 9.41 -0.39
N ILE A 40 -6.33 9.31 0.94
CA ILE A 40 -6.66 10.47 1.81
C ILE A 40 -5.67 11.61 1.56
N VAL A 41 -4.37 11.31 1.50
CA VAL A 41 -3.33 12.32 1.21
C VAL A 41 -3.52 12.92 -0.19
N PHE A 42 -3.87 12.11 -1.18
CA PHE A 42 -4.16 12.58 -2.53
C PHE A 42 -5.38 13.51 -2.58
N CYS A 43 -6.44 13.21 -1.82
CA CYS A 43 -7.67 13.99 -1.81
C CYS A 43 -7.65 15.20 -0.87
N TYR A 44 -6.67 15.33 0.01
CA TYR A 44 -6.62 16.34 1.06
C TYR A 44 -5.51 17.36 0.79
N ASP A 45 -5.90 18.60 0.50
CA ASP A 45 -4.97 19.71 0.20
C ASP A 45 -4.09 20.15 1.39
N GLY A 46 -4.31 19.58 2.58
CA GLY A 46 -3.56 19.89 3.79
C GLY A 46 -2.46 18.86 4.13
N THR A 47 -1.57 19.23 5.06
CA THR A 47 -0.59 18.28 5.60
C THR A 47 -1.27 17.30 6.57
N ILE A 48 -1.06 16.00 6.38
CA ILE A 48 -1.48 15.00 7.36
C ILE A 48 -0.70 15.17 8.67
N LYS A 49 -1.43 15.27 9.79
CA LYS A 49 -0.86 15.46 11.14
C LYS A 49 -1.54 14.54 12.14
N GLY A 50 -1.01 14.49 13.37
CA GLY A 50 -1.61 13.80 14.50
C GLY A 50 -1.79 12.29 14.26
N VAL A 51 -2.98 11.79 14.55
CA VAL A 51 -3.30 10.35 14.50
C VAL A 51 -3.06 9.76 13.11
N LEU A 52 -3.47 10.44 12.03
CA LEU A 52 -3.29 9.93 10.67
C LEU A 52 -1.80 9.77 10.31
N ALA A 53 -0.98 10.77 10.63
CA ALA A 53 0.46 10.72 10.38
C ALA A 53 1.14 9.61 11.19
N LYS A 54 0.72 9.40 12.45
CA LYS A 54 1.22 8.30 13.28
C LYS A 54 0.85 6.94 12.69
N ILE A 55 -0.41 6.75 12.29
CA ILE A 55 -0.86 5.49 11.67
C ILE A 55 -0.07 5.25 10.36
N LYS A 56 0.08 6.28 9.51
CA LYS A 56 0.85 6.16 8.27
C LYS A 56 2.27 5.67 8.54
N LYS A 57 2.97 6.31 9.49
CA LYS A 57 4.33 5.92 9.88
C LYS A 57 4.39 4.46 10.36
N ASP A 58 3.44 4.05 11.19
CA ASP A 58 3.38 2.68 11.69
C ASP A 58 3.17 1.66 10.57
N ILE A 59 2.24 1.93 9.63
CA ILE A 59 1.97 1.04 8.49
C ILE A 59 3.17 0.97 7.55
N ASP A 60 3.82 2.10 7.25
CA ASP A 60 5.00 2.14 6.39
C ASP A 60 6.19 1.38 7.01
N THR A 61 6.31 1.41 8.34
CA THR A 61 7.38 0.74 9.10
C THR A 61 7.13 -0.76 9.24
N PHE A 62 5.89 -1.15 9.59
CA PHE A 62 5.50 -2.52 9.90
C PHE A 62 4.57 -3.10 8.83
N TYR A 63 4.89 -2.85 7.55
CA TYR A 63 4.05 -3.21 6.41
C TYR A 63 3.72 -4.71 6.30
N TYR A 64 4.56 -5.55 6.87
CA TYR A 64 4.43 -7.02 6.90
C TYR A 64 3.58 -7.53 8.06
N LYS A 65 3.10 -6.64 8.95
CA LYS A 65 2.34 -7.00 10.14
C LYS A 65 0.91 -6.50 10.03
N ARG A 66 -0.05 -7.38 10.32
CA ARG A 66 -1.47 -7.02 10.38
C ARG A 66 -1.72 -5.86 11.35
N PRO A 67 -2.33 -4.75 10.90
CA PRO A 67 -2.64 -3.64 11.79
C PRO A 67 -3.78 -4.00 12.73
N TYR A 68 -3.81 -3.36 13.90
CA TYR A 68 -4.95 -3.48 14.81
C TYR A 68 -6.22 -2.91 14.18
N ASN A 69 -7.35 -3.58 14.40
CA ASN A 69 -8.66 -3.13 13.93
C ASN A 69 -9.00 -1.68 14.37
N SER A 70 -8.51 -1.26 15.54
CA SER A 70 -8.67 0.10 16.04
C SER A 70 -8.00 1.16 15.14
N LYS A 71 -6.91 0.82 14.44
CA LYS A 71 -6.27 1.71 13.46
C LYS A 71 -7.15 1.86 12.22
N VAL A 72 -7.75 0.77 11.73
CA VAL A 72 -8.71 0.81 10.61
C VAL A 72 -9.92 1.68 10.98
N LYS A 73 -10.51 1.47 12.15
CA LYS A 73 -11.61 2.32 12.68
C LYS A 73 -11.22 3.80 12.79
N SER A 74 -9.99 4.08 13.23
CA SER A 74 -9.50 5.44 13.34
C SER A 74 -9.41 6.11 11.97
N VAL A 75 -8.91 5.41 10.95
CA VAL A 75 -8.87 5.91 9.57
C VAL A 75 -10.28 6.13 9.02
N ASN A 76 -11.22 5.20 9.23
CA ASN A 76 -12.63 5.38 8.86
C ASN A 76 -13.24 6.67 9.44
N THR A 77 -13.00 6.90 10.73
CA THR A 77 -13.45 8.11 11.41
C THR A 77 -12.83 9.38 10.82
N ILE A 78 -11.56 9.31 10.43
CA ILE A 78 -10.85 10.44 9.80
C ILE A 78 -11.42 10.73 8.42
N ILE A 79 -11.73 9.71 7.60
CA ILE A 79 -12.37 9.88 6.29
C ILE A 79 -13.67 10.66 6.44
N TYR A 80 -14.56 10.23 7.33
CA TYR A 80 -15.81 10.95 7.60
C TYR A 80 -15.58 12.39 8.06
N LYS A 81 -14.62 12.61 8.96
CA LYS A 81 -14.33 13.95 9.47
C LYS A 81 -13.82 14.90 8.38
N LEU A 82 -12.99 14.40 7.47
CA LEU A 82 -12.38 15.20 6.42
C LEU A 82 -13.33 15.47 5.25
N PHE A 83 -14.05 14.45 4.79
CA PHE A 83 -14.76 14.52 3.51
C PHE A 83 -16.29 14.46 3.63
N LYS A 84 -16.83 14.00 4.77
CA LYS A 84 -18.27 13.80 4.98
C LYS A 84 -18.95 12.87 3.97
N GLN A 85 -18.16 12.06 3.26
CA GLN A 85 -18.59 11.06 2.29
C GLN A 85 -17.55 9.93 2.24
N LYS A 86 -17.81 8.91 1.42
CA LYS A 86 -16.88 7.78 1.23
C LYS A 86 -15.61 8.23 0.51
N LEU A 87 -14.50 7.58 0.82
CA LEU A 87 -13.19 7.90 0.24
C LEU A 87 -13.20 7.67 -1.27
N ILE A 88 -13.75 6.55 -1.74
CA ILE A 88 -13.85 6.25 -3.17
C ILE A 88 -14.64 7.31 -3.93
N ASP A 89 -15.77 7.76 -3.38
CA ASP A 89 -16.57 8.83 -4.00
C ASP A 89 -15.76 10.13 -4.12
N LYS A 90 -15.01 10.50 -3.07
CA LYS A 90 -14.14 11.68 -3.10
C LYS A 90 -13.02 11.56 -4.14
N VAL A 91 -12.42 10.37 -4.26
CA VAL A 91 -11.39 10.10 -5.26
C VAL A 91 -11.95 10.27 -6.67
N TYR A 92 -13.14 9.73 -6.96
CA TYR A 92 -13.79 9.88 -8.27
C TYR A 92 -14.20 11.32 -8.58
N GLU A 93 -14.65 12.08 -7.59
CA GLU A 93 -14.96 13.50 -7.72
C GLU A 93 -13.73 14.30 -8.19
N ILE A 94 -12.57 14.07 -7.57
CA ILE A 94 -11.32 14.77 -7.89
C ILE A 94 -10.73 14.29 -9.22
N ALA A 95 -10.77 12.97 -9.47
CA ALA A 95 -10.20 12.36 -10.65
C ALA A 95 -11.09 12.46 -11.90
N LYS A 96 -12.12 13.32 -11.88
CA LYS A 96 -13.06 13.46 -13.00
C LYS A 96 -12.30 13.69 -14.31
N ASN A 97 -12.55 12.82 -15.30
CA ASN A 97 -11.90 12.76 -16.61
C ASN A 97 -10.47 12.16 -16.65
N GLN A 98 -9.98 11.57 -15.56
CA GLN A 98 -8.71 10.84 -15.53
C GLN A 98 -8.95 9.33 -15.42
N LYS A 99 -8.10 8.54 -16.09
CA LYS A 99 -8.07 7.08 -15.90
C LYS A 99 -7.35 6.77 -14.59
N ILE A 100 -8.09 6.67 -13.50
CA ILE A 100 -7.55 6.20 -12.23
C ILE A 100 -7.75 4.70 -12.09
N LYS A 101 -6.84 4.08 -11.33
CA LYS A 101 -6.98 2.67 -10.93
C LYS A 101 -8.18 2.53 -10.00
N ASN A 102 -8.93 1.43 -10.14
CA ASN A 102 -9.93 1.07 -9.15
C ASN A 102 -9.24 0.64 -7.84
N PHE A 103 -9.68 1.21 -6.74
CA PHE A 103 -9.27 0.84 -5.40
C PHE A 103 -10.45 0.18 -4.70
N GLU A 104 -10.16 -0.89 -3.96
CA GLU A 104 -11.13 -1.67 -3.19
C GLU A 104 -10.56 -1.89 -1.80
N PHE A 105 -11.43 -1.93 -0.80
CA PHE A 105 -11.03 -2.06 0.61
C PHE A 105 -11.79 -3.17 1.36
N PRO A 106 -11.94 -4.39 0.80
CA PRO A 106 -12.78 -5.42 1.39
C PRO A 106 -12.35 -5.83 2.79
N LEU A 107 -11.04 -5.92 3.09
CA LEU A 107 -10.58 -6.27 4.43
C LEU A 107 -10.83 -5.14 5.43
N CYS A 108 -10.65 -3.88 5.03
CA CYS A 108 -11.01 -2.74 5.87
C CYS A 108 -12.53 -2.72 6.13
N SER A 109 -13.35 -2.97 5.11
CA SER A 109 -14.81 -3.05 5.22
C SER A 109 -15.26 -4.12 6.21
N VAL A 110 -14.68 -5.33 6.13
CA VAL A 110 -14.94 -6.42 7.11
C VAL A 110 -14.56 -6.01 8.53
N VAL A 111 -13.48 -5.24 8.71
CA VAL A 111 -13.12 -4.73 10.04
C VAL A 111 -14.11 -3.69 10.54
N ILE A 112 -14.62 -2.81 9.67
CA ILE A 112 -15.57 -1.76 10.06
C ILE A 112 -16.94 -2.33 10.44
N THR A 113 -17.43 -3.36 9.75
CA THR A 113 -18.71 -3.99 10.09
C THR A 113 -18.72 -4.56 11.51
N GLN A 114 -17.57 -5.03 12.02
CA GLN A 114 -17.43 -5.50 13.41
C GLN A 114 -17.62 -4.40 14.47
N TYR A 115 -17.54 -3.13 14.09
CA TYR A 115 -17.70 -2.00 15.00
C TYR A 115 -19.10 -1.38 14.97
N GLU A 116 -20.02 -1.88 14.15
CA GLU A 116 -21.39 -1.36 14.00
C GLU A 116 -21.42 0.15 13.69
N VAL A 117 -20.51 0.61 12.83
CA VAL A 117 -20.46 1.99 12.34
C VAL A 117 -20.49 2.01 10.82
N ASP A 118 -20.90 3.14 10.25
CA ASP A 118 -20.88 3.35 8.81
C ASP A 118 -19.47 3.14 8.23
N ASN A 119 -19.45 2.51 7.05
CA ASN A 119 -18.24 2.35 6.26
C ASN A 119 -18.04 3.57 5.36
N TYR A 120 -16.94 4.27 5.57
CA TYR A 120 -16.52 5.42 4.77
C TYR A 120 -15.35 5.09 3.83
N PHE A 121 -14.86 3.85 3.78
CA PHE A 121 -13.88 3.47 2.76
C PHE A 121 -14.54 3.39 1.37
N GLU A 122 -15.65 2.66 1.26
CA GLU A 122 -16.34 2.32 0.02
C GLU A 122 -17.86 2.18 0.19
#